data_AF-A0AAD4I0I5-F1
#
_entry.id   AF-A0AAD4I0I5-F1
#
_cell.length_a   1.000
_cell.length_b   1.000
_cell.length_c   1.000
_cell.angle_alpha   90.00
_cell.angle_beta   90.00
_cell.angle_gamma   90.00
#
_symmetry.space_group_name_H-M   'P 1'
#
loop_
_entity.id
_entity.type
_entity.pdbx_description
1 polymer ?
#
loop_
_entity_poly.entity_id
_entity_poly.type
_entity_poly.pdbx_seq_one_letter_code
_entity_poly.pdbx_strand_id
1 'polypeptide(L)'
;MAQPPSAQAVADAQAAWQDVFAGGPYTGLKMLQYLIAATGPDQRKNREDFLNKPKNLVSVMPVVATHDINRLAPTWQGKTGRCTSLAVKVVNGLADKKANGKLVYDWCIYDLGRHRIARCRNTGIVIDSSSTIAGGAFVLQEGQWQRFDKTNASWKYKNSESKFERNGNANGPVKTSSTPISAQAAMVQCLAEVAESAFDSVPTLFRTMDANHVGKFHGLIVWAPAAHAIKLARNSDDYRAKRFATIQWAKYKKNKKGENTSELLSEMMGTDEDLKTCLQTLQQWVLHYGGPNGPAQW
;
A
#
# COMPACT_ATOMS: atom_id res chain seq x y z
N MET A 1 -8.76 11.57 29.91
CA MET A 1 -7.59 12.04 29.14
C MET A 1 -6.54 10.93 29.15
N ALA A 2 -5.99 10.57 27.99
CA ALA A 2 -4.88 9.62 27.91
C ALA A 2 -3.65 10.20 28.61
N GLN A 3 -2.88 9.38 29.34
CA GLN A 3 -1.59 9.83 29.87
C GLN A 3 -0.65 10.14 28.70
N PRO A 4 0.22 11.17 28.81
CA PRO A 4 1.24 11.41 27.81
C PRO A 4 2.11 10.15 27.67
N PRO A 5 2.42 9.73 26.43
CA PRO A 5 3.21 8.53 26.23
C PRO A 5 4.61 8.67 26.83
N SER A 6 5.13 7.58 27.37
CA SER A 6 6.55 7.54 27.74
C SER A 6 7.41 7.74 26.51
N ALA A 7 8.60 8.35 26.69
CA ALA A 7 9.57 8.49 25.62
C ALA A 7 9.91 7.13 24.98
N GLN A 8 9.98 6.06 25.78
CA GLN A 8 10.19 4.70 25.31
C GLN A 8 9.06 4.23 24.38
N ALA A 9 7.79 4.48 24.72
CA ALA A 9 6.66 4.03 23.90
C ALA A 9 6.67 4.70 22.52
N VAL A 10 7.09 5.97 22.44
CA VAL A 10 7.27 6.70 21.17
C VAL A 10 8.44 6.13 20.38
N ALA A 11 9.61 5.95 21.01
CA ALA A 11 10.81 5.40 20.37
C ALA A 11 10.56 4.00 19.79
N ASP A 12 9.89 3.14 20.55
CA ASP A 12 9.48 1.80 20.13
C ASP A 12 8.57 1.83 18.90
N ALA A 13 7.60 2.74 18.87
CA ALA A 13 6.68 2.88 17.74
C ALA A 13 7.39 3.44 16.50
N GLN A 14 8.32 4.38 16.68
CA GLN A 14 9.14 4.92 15.60
C GLN A 14 10.07 3.86 15.02
N ALA A 15 10.74 3.06 15.85
CA ALA A 15 11.58 1.96 15.40
C ALA A 15 10.77 0.93 14.58
N ALA A 16 9.65 0.46 15.12
CA ALA A 16 8.77 -0.48 14.42
C ALA A 16 8.24 0.10 13.09
N TRP A 17 7.89 1.39 13.05
CA TRP A 17 7.47 2.06 11.83
C TRP A 17 8.60 2.08 10.79
N GLN A 18 9.82 2.46 11.19
CA GLN A 18 10.98 2.55 10.30
C GLN A 18 11.34 1.18 9.70
N ASP A 19 11.39 0.14 10.54
CA ASP A 19 11.70 -1.22 10.11
C ASP A 19 10.69 -1.71 9.07
N VAL A 20 9.39 -1.47 9.31
CA VAL A 20 8.33 -1.86 8.39
C VAL A 20 8.36 -1.02 7.11
N PHE A 21 8.55 0.30 7.21
CA PHE A 21 8.55 1.22 6.07
C PHE A 21 9.73 0.96 5.13
N ALA A 22 10.90 0.64 5.68
CA ALA A 22 12.12 0.30 4.93
C ALA A 22 12.14 -1.14 4.42
N GLY A 23 11.24 -2.01 4.90
CA GLY A 23 11.19 -3.44 4.57
C GLY A 23 10.89 -3.78 3.10
N GLY A 24 10.57 -2.79 2.27
CA GLY A 24 10.46 -2.92 0.82
C GLY A 24 9.03 -3.20 0.31
N PRO A 25 8.76 -2.98 -0.99
CA PRO A 25 7.38 -2.86 -1.47
C PRO A 25 6.78 -4.10 -2.14
N TYR A 26 5.91 -4.87 -1.47
CA TYR A 26 5.34 -6.07 -2.12
C TYR A 26 3.90 -6.38 -1.78
N THR A 27 3.30 -5.70 -0.80
CA THR A 27 1.94 -6.07 -0.38
C THR A 27 0.90 -5.89 -1.49
N GLY A 28 1.07 -4.93 -2.42
CA GLY A 28 0.17 -4.80 -3.58
C GLY A 28 0.16 -6.04 -4.48
N LEU A 29 1.33 -6.54 -4.90
CA LEU A 29 1.44 -7.74 -5.74
C LEU A 29 1.09 -9.01 -4.95
N LYS A 30 1.41 -9.09 -3.66
CA LYS A 30 1.01 -10.21 -2.79
C LYS A 30 -0.49 -10.25 -2.55
N MET A 31 -1.14 -9.09 -2.37
CA MET A 31 -2.59 -8.97 -2.29
C MET A 31 -3.25 -9.45 -3.58
N LEU A 32 -2.73 -9.05 -4.73
CA LEU A 32 -3.20 -9.56 -6.02
C LEU A 32 -3.01 -11.08 -6.14
N GLN A 33 -1.81 -11.59 -5.83
CA GLN A 33 -1.54 -13.04 -5.86
C GLN A 33 -2.52 -13.81 -4.98
N TYR A 34 -2.83 -13.27 -3.80
CA TYR A 34 -3.82 -13.81 -2.88
C TYR A 34 -5.24 -13.82 -3.48
N LEU A 35 -5.66 -12.71 -4.10
CA LEU A 35 -6.97 -12.60 -4.74
C LEU A 35 -7.12 -13.56 -5.94
N ILE A 36 -6.09 -13.73 -6.75
CA ILE A 36 -6.06 -14.71 -7.85
C ILE A 36 -6.13 -16.14 -7.31
N ALA A 37 -5.43 -16.44 -6.22
CA ALA A 37 -5.52 -17.75 -5.57
C ALA A 37 -6.93 -18.02 -4.99
N ALA A 38 -7.66 -16.97 -4.61
CA ALA A 38 -9.02 -17.10 -4.11
C ALA A 38 -10.08 -17.39 -5.19
N THR A 39 -9.74 -17.33 -6.49
CA THR A 39 -10.72 -17.63 -7.57
C THR A 39 -10.97 -19.12 -7.76
N GLY A 40 -10.16 -20.00 -7.17
CA GLY A 40 -10.31 -21.44 -7.30
C GLY A 40 -9.05 -22.22 -6.86
N PRO A 41 -9.13 -23.56 -6.78
CA PRO A 41 -8.05 -24.39 -6.25
C PRO A 41 -6.81 -24.49 -7.16
N ASP A 42 -6.99 -24.38 -8.49
CA ASP A 42 -5.87 -24.45 -9.44
C ASP A 42 -5.19 -23.08 -9.59
N GLN A 43 -4.20 -22.84 -8.74
CA GLN A 43 -3.48 -21.56 -8.73
C GLN A 43 -2.72 -21.28 -10.02
N ARG A 44 -2.25 -22.30 -10.74
CA ARG A 44 -1.50 -22.09 -11.97
C ARG A 44 -2.44 -21.59 -13.06
N LYS A 45 -3.55 -22.31 -13.27
CA LYS A 45 -4.58 -21.93 -14.22
C LYS A 45 -5.15 -20.55 -13.91
N ASN A 46 -5.46 -20.24 -12.65
CA ASN A 46 -6.00 -18.93 -12.27
C ASN A 46 -5.06 -17.77 -12.64
N ARG A 47 -3.74 -17.96 -12.48
CA ARG A 47 -2.74 -16.96 -12.87
C ARG A 47 -2.66 -16.81 -14.38
N GLU A 48 -2.62 -17.92 -15.12
CA GLU A 48 -2.59 -17.91 -16.58
C GLU A 48 -3.86 -17.24 -17.15
N ASP A 49 -5.03 -17.60 -16.64
CA ASP A 49 -6.31 -17.00 -17.00
C ASP A 49 -6.32 -15.49 -16.71
N PHE A 50 -5.81 -15.06 -15.55
CA PHE A 50 -5.73 -13.64 -15.21
C PHE A 50 -4.74 -12.88 -16.11
N LEU A 51 -3.60 -13.49 -16.47
CA LEU A 51 -2.61 -12.86 -17.35
C LEU A 51 -3.16 -12.68 -18.77
N ASN A 52 -3.89 -13.67 -19.28
CA ASN A 52 -4.43 -13.66 -20.64
C ASN A 52 -5.73 -12.85 -20.76
N LYS A 53 -6.57 -12.89 -19.73
CA LYS A 53 -7.87 -12.22 -19.66
C LYS A 53 -8.03 -11.55 -18.30
N PRO A 54 -7.29 -10.45 -18.05
CA PRO A 54 -7.41 -9.72 -16.80
C PRO A 54 -8.85 -9.32 -16.56
N LYS A 55 -9.28 -9.44 -15.31
CA LYS A 55 -10.63 -9.04 -14.89
C LYS A 55 -10.57 -8.46 -13.48
N ASN A 56 -11.58 -7.69 -13.14
CA ASN A 56 -11.75 -7.26 -11.76
C ASN A 56 -11.99 -8.49 -10.87
N LEU A 57 -11.36 -8.52 -9.69
CA LEU A 57 -11.40 -9.65 -8.78
C LEU A 57 -12.48 -9.51 -7.68
N VAL A 58 -13.34 -8.49 -7.73
CA VAL A 58 -14.38 -8.22 -6.71
C VAL A 58 -15.26 -9.44 -6.41
N SER A 59 -15.49 -10.31 -7.39
CA SER A 59 -16.25 -11.55 -7.22
C SER A 59 -15.72 -12.49 -6.12
N VAL A 60 -14.44 -12.43 -5.74
CA VAL A 60 -13.88 -13.27 -4.66
C VAL A 60 -14.06 -12.65 -3.27
N MET A 61 -14.49 -11.39 -3.18
CA MET A 61 -14.56 -10.68 -1.90
C MET A 61 -15.51 -11.29 -0.88
N PRO A 62 -16.67 -11.89 -1.24
CA PRO A 62 -17.50 -12.61 -0.27
C PRO A 62 -16.75 -13.75 0.44
N VAL A 63 -15.89 -14.48 -0.29
CA VAL A 63 -15.05 -15.53 0.30
C VAL A 63 -13.96 -14.91 1.18
N VAL A 64 -13.23 -13.92 0.65
CA VAL A 64 -12.14 -13.25 1.38
C VAL A 64 -12.62 -12.60 2.67
N ALA A 65 -13.84 -12.07 2.72
CA ALA A 65 -14.42 -11.44 3.90
C ALA A 65 -14.62 -12.43 5.07
N THR A 66 -14.70 -13.74 4.80
CA THR A 66 -14.80 -14.78 5.85
C THR A 66 -13.45 -15.14 6.46
N HIS A 67 -12.33 -14.70 5.88
CA HIS A 67 -11.00 -15.05 6.35
C HIS A 67 -10.61 -14.20 7.57
N ASP A 68 -10.10 -14.86 8.61
CA ASP A 68 -9.51 -14.19 9.77
C ASP A 68 -8.17 -13.51 9.43
N ILE A 69 -7.62 -12.76 10.39
CA ILE A 69 -6.36 -12.03 10.21
C ILE A 69 -5.15 -12.94 9.91
N ASN A 70 -5.15 -14.19 10.42
CA ASN A 70 -4.09 -15.16 10.21
C ASN A 70 -4.13 -15.71 8.79
N ARG A 71 -5.32 -15.99 8.25
CA ARG A 71 -5.49 -16.39 6.85
C ARG A 71 -5.22 -15.25 5.88
N LEU A 72 -5.30 -14.00 6.32
CA LEU A 72 -4.90 -12.81 5.56
C LEU A 72 -3.40 -12.47 5.69
N ALA A 73 -2.66 -13.12 6.60
CA ALA A 73 -1.24 -12.88 6.85
C ALA A 73 -0.36 -12.74 5.60
N PRO A 74 -0.50 -13.56 4.54
CA PRO A 74 0.34 -13.46 3.35
C PRO A 74 0.26 -12.09 2.64
N THR A 75 -0.80 -11.32 2.90
CA THR A 75 -1.06 -10.02 2.26
C THR A 75 -0.41 -8.84 3.00
N TRP A 76 0.08 -9.04 4.23
CA TRP A 76 0.64 -7.95 5.05
C TRP A 76 1.89 -8.29 5.86
N GLN A 77 2.13 -9.56 6.21
CA GLN A 77 3.30 -9.96 7.02
C GLN A 77 4.64 -9.86 6.27
N GLY A 78 4.60 -9.98 4.94
CA GLY A 78 5.78 -9.85 4.08
C GLY A 78 6.33 -8.41 4.01
N LYS A 79 7.12 -8.14 2.97
CA LYS A 79 7.68 -6.82 2.70
C LYS A 79 6.55 -5.80 2.35
N THR A 80 6.45 -4.69 3.09
CA THR A 80 5.30 -3.77 3.14
C THR A 80 5.25 -2.69 2.05
N GLY A 81 4.16 -2.62 1.27
CA GLY A 81 4.00 -1.62 0.19
C GLY A 81 2.80 -0.67 0.30
N ARG A 82 1.72 -1.05 1.01
CA ARG A 82 0.47 -0.28 1.13
C ARG A 82 0.24 0.25 2.55
N CYS A 83 -0.51 1.34 2.68
CA CYS A 83 -0.80 2.01 3.95
C CYS A 83 -1.40 1.08 5.00
N THR A 84 -2.46 0.33 4.63
CA THR A 84 -3.12 -0.62 5.53
C THR A 84 -2.16 -1.70 6.02
N SER A 85 -1.40 -2.32 5.11
CA SER A 85 -0.45 -3.36 5.51
C SER A 85 0.66 -2.84 6.43
N LEU A 86 1.08 -1.57 6.25
CA LEU A 86 2.04 -0.94 7.14
C LEU A 86 1.44 -0.77 8.53
N ALA A 87 0.25 -0.17 8.62
CA ALA A 87 -0.44 0.04 9.88
C ALA A 87 -0.62 -1.28 10.63
N VAL A 88 -1.17 -2.31 9.96
CA VAL A 88 -1.42 -3.64 10.55
C VAL A 88 -0.12 -4.30 11.00
N LYS A 89 0.95 -4.26 10.19
CA LYS A 89 2.22 -4.91 10.56
C LYS A 89 2.89 -4.24 11.76
N VAL A 90 2.91 -2.91 11.81
CA VAL A 90 3.47 -2.15 12.94
C VAL A 90 2.68 -2.43 14.22
N VAL A 91 1.35 -2.33 14.19
CA VAL A 91 0.55 -2.55 15.40
C VAL A 91 0.63 -3.99 15.89
N ASN A 92 0.69 -4.96 14.97
CA ASN A 92 0.84 -6.37 15.34
C ASN A 92 2.20 -6.63 16.01
N GLY A 93 3.28 -5.99 15.52
CA GLY A 93 4.60 -6.10 16.14
C GLY A 93 4.71 -5.45 17.53
N LEU A 94 3.76 -4.57 17.88
CA LEU A 94 3.73 -3.88 19.17
C LEU A 94 2.63 -4.40 20.12
N ALA A 95 1.77 -5.30 19.65
CA ALA A 95 0.53 -5.70 20.34
C ALA A 95 0.78 -6.31 21.73
N ASP A 96 1.87 -7.09 21.88
CA ASP A 96 2.16 -7.82 23.11
C ASP A 96 3.13 -7.08 24.05
N LYS A 97 3.56 -5.85 23.71
CA LYS A 97 4.48 -5.08 24.55
C LYS A 97 3.80 -4.69 25.86
N LYS A 98 4.42 -5.10 26.97
CA LYS A 98 3.96 -4.82 28.34
C LYS A 98 4.96 -3.96 29.11
N ALA A 99 4.45 -3.06 29.94
CA ALA A 99 5.20 -2.32 30.95
C ALA A 99 4.45 -2.44 32.28
N ASN A 100 5.16 -2.81 33.35
CA ASN A 100 4.56 -3.05 34.67
C ASN A 100 3.36 -4.01 34.64
N GLY A 101 3.47 -5.09 33.85
CA GLY A 101 2.41 -6.10 33.69
C GLY A 101 1.20 -5.69 32.85
N LYS A 102 1.14 -4.45 32.34
CA LYS A 102 0.01 -3.94 31.52
C LYS A 102 0.43 -3.74 30.07
N LEU A 103 -0.50 -3.93 29.14
CA LEU A 103 -0.26 -3.62 27.72
C LEU A 103 0.04 -2.13 27.56
N VAL A 104 1.15 -1.83 26.89
CA VAL A 104 1.56 -0.44 26.58
C VAL A 104 0.61 0.15 25.54
N TYR A 105 0.27 -0.65 24.54
CA TYR A 105 -0.48 -0.19 23.38
C TYR A 105 -1.87 -0.81 23.33
N ASP A 106 -2.83 0.00 22.88
CA ASP A 106 -4.20 -0.40 22.59
C ASP A 106 -4.60 0.24 21.26
N TRP A 107 -4.36 -0.50 20.18
CA TRP A 107 -4.47 0.01 18.81
C TRP A 107 -5.88 -0.06 18.26
N CYS A 108 -6.29 0.98 17.56
CA CYS A 108 -7.51 1.07 16.76
C CYS A 108 -7.16 1.52 15.35
N ILE A 109 -7.84 1.00 14.32
CA ILE A 109 -7.64 1.42 12.94
C ILE A 109 -8.82 2.27 12.49
N TYR A 110 -8.55 3.39 11.83
CA TYR A 110 -9.57 4.29 11.27
C TYR A 110 -9.46 4.29 9.75
N ASP A 111 -10.59 4.08 9.06
CA ASP A 111 -10.67 4.21 7.59
C ASP A 111 -11.09 5.61 7.19
N LEU A 112 -10.16 6.35 6.59
CA LEU A 112 -10.32 7.75 6.19
C LEU A 112 -10.47 7.84 4.67
N GLY A 113 -11.30 6.96 4.09
CA GLY A 113 -11.65 6.98 2.68
C GLY A 113 -10.52 6.45 1.80
N ARG A 114 -10.18 5.17 1.99
CA ARG A 114 -9.08 4.42 1.32
C ARG A 114 -7.69 4.67 1.91
N HIS A 115 -7.59 5.52 2.93
CA HIS A 115 -6.38 5.71 3.71
C HIS A 115 -6.63 5.24 5.14
N ARG A 116 -5.95 4.16 5.55
CA ARG A 116 -6.16 3.55 6.86
C ARG A 116 -4.95 3.82 7.74
N ILE A 117 -5.21 4.39 8.91
CA ILE A 117 -4.19 4.71 9.91
C ILE A 117 -4.49 3.93 11.19
N ALA A 118 -3.46 3.62 11.97
CA ALA A 118 -3.66 3.12 13.33
C ALA A 118 -3.41 4.22 14.35
N ARG A 119 -4.22 4.27 15.40
CA ARG A 119 -4.06 5.16 16.57
C ARG A 119 -4.13 4.33 17.83
N CYS A 120 -3.19 4.54 18.75
CA CYS A 120 -3.22 3.92 20.07
C CYS A 120 -4.09 4.76 21.01
N ARG A 121 -5.08 4.15 21.65
CA ARG A 121 -5.97 4.79 22.63
C ARG A 121 -5.23 5.16 23.92
N ASN A 122 -4.28 4.32 24.35
CA ASN A 122 -3.51 4.55 25.58
C ASN A 122 -2.50 5.69 25.45
N THR A 123 -1.84 5.80 24.29
CA THR A 123 -0.67 6.68 24.11
C THR A 123 -0.92 7.87 23.19
N GLY A 124 -2.01 7.86 22.40
CA GLY A 124 -2.27 8.85 21.36
C GLY A 124 -1.32 8.77 20.16
N ILE A 125 -0.43 7.77 20.11
CA ILE A 125 0.50 7.54 18.99
C ILE A 125 -0.30 7.15 17.75
N VAL A 126 0.10 7.67 16.60
CA VAL A 126 -0.46 7.40 15.27
C VAL A 126 0.61 6.76 14.38
N ILE A 127 0.20 5.71 13.67
CA ILE A 127 0.97 5.02 12.63
C ILE A 127 0.34 5.36 11.29
N ASP A 128 1.06 6.09 10.46
CA ASP A 128 0.64 6.46 9.11
C ASP A 128 1.80 6.30 8.13
N SER A 129 1.55 5.62 7.01
CA SER A 129 2.53 5.46 5.92
C SER A 129 2.82 6.74 5.11
N SER A 130 2.05 7.80 5.30
CA SER A 130 2.20 9.11 4.65
C SER A 130 2.82 10.18 5.55
N SER A 131 3.20 9.80 6.77
CA SER A 131 3.92 10.67 7.70
C SER A 131 5.27 11.07 7.12
N THR A 132 5.60 12.37 7.22
CA THR A 132 6.90 12.92 6.87
C THR A 132 7.71 13.34 8.10
N ILE A 133 7.24 12.98 9.31
CA ILE A 133 7.96 13.18 10.56
C ILE A 133 9.14 12.19 10.65
N ALA A 134 10.25 12.63 11.25
CA ALA A 134 11.37 11.76 11.60
C ALA A 134 10.90 10.58 12.47
N GLY A 135 11.13 9.36 11.97
CA GLY A 135 10.66 8.12 12.57
C GLY A 135 9.22 7.73 12.25
N GLY A 136 8.47 8.56 11.54
CA GLY A 136 7.17 8.25 10.93
C GLY A 136 5.98 8.08 11.89
N ALA A 137 6.17 7.49 13.07
CA ALA A 137 5.19 7.47 14.15
C ALA A 137 5.23 8.77 14.96
N PHE A 138 4.06 9.28 15.35
CA PHE A 138 3.94 10.57 16.04
C PHE A 138 2.76 10.57 17.03
N VAL A 139 2.79 11.48 18.01
CA VAL A 139 1.69 11.64 18.99
C VAL A 139 0.71 12.68 18.48
N LEU A 140 -0.57 12.31 18.35
CA LEU A 140 -1.63 13.23 17.94
C LEU A 140 -2.51 13.59 19.14
N GLN A 141 -2.24 14.77 19.71
CA GLN A 141 -3.03 15.33 20.81
C GLN A 141 -4.48 15.56 20.39
N GLU A 142 -5.39 15.41 21.36
CA GLU A 142 -6.81 15.59 21.10
C GLU A 142 -7.15 17.06 20.76
N GLY A 143 -8.05 17.25 19.79
CA GLY A 143 -8.54 18.56 19.36
C GLY A 143 -7.62 19.33 18.42
N GLN A 144 -6.34 18.97 18.33
CA GLN A 144 -5.34 19.66 17.51
C GLN A 144 -5.22 19.08 16.10
N TRP A 145 -5.02 19.95 15.11
CA TRP A 145 -4.62 19.53 13.78
C TRP A 145 -3.11 19.38 13.74
N GLN A 146 -2.65 18.17 13.46
CA GLN A 146 -1.26 17.92 13.13
C GLN A 146 -1.09 18.06 11.61
N ARG A 147 -0.26 19.03 11.21
CA ARG A 147 0.20 19.19 9.83
C ARG A 147 1.63 18.67 9.73
N PHE A 148 2.03 18.20 8.55
CA PHE A 148 3.42 17.85 8.32
C PHE A 148 4.01 18.63 7.16
N ASP A 149 5.29 18.94 7.28
CA ASP A 149 6.04 19.59 6.23
C ASP A 149 6.06 18.71 4.97
N LYS A 150 6.03 19.35 3.80
CA LYS A 150 6.15 18.71 2.48
C LYS A 150 4.95 17.83 2.06
N THR A 151 3.88 17.82 2.86
CA THR A 151 2.60 17.22 2.47
C THR A 151 1.46 18.16 2.82
N ASN A 152 0.43 18.15 1.98
CA ASN A 152 -0.80 18.89 2.25
C ASN A 152 -1.78 18.07 3.10
N ALA A 153 -1.27 17.03 3.77
CA ALA A 153 -2.05 16.15 4.60
C ALA A 153 -2.06 16.68 6.04
N SER A 154 -3.21 16.62 6.69
CA SER A 154 -3.33 16.93 8.10
C SER A 154 -4.27 15.95 8.79
N TRP A 155 -4.01 15.72 10.08
CA TRP A 155 -4.77 14.79 10.91
C TRP A 155 -5.31 15.50 12.12
N LYS A 156 -6.51 15.10 12.54
CA LYS A 156 -7.08 15.53 13.81
C LYS A 156 -7.84 14.39 14.42
N TYR A 157 -7.80 14.34 15.74
CA TYR A 157 -8.65 13.44 16.50
C TYR A 157 -9.40 14.23 17.55
N LYS A 158 -10.72 14.08 17.60
CA LYS A 158 -11.57 14.75 18.59
C LYS A 158 -12.84 13.95 18.78
N ASN A 159 -13.29 13.77 20.02
CA ASN A 159 -14.56 13.10 20.34
C ASN A 159 -14.66 11.70 19.70
N SER A 160 -13.60 10.91 19.82
CA SER A 160 -13.49 9.57 19.21
C SER A 160 -13.53 9.51 17.68
N GLU A 161 -13.48 10.67 17.02
CA GLU A 161 -13.49 10.78 15.56
C GLU A 161 -12.09 11.14 15.05
N SER A 162 -11.58 10.31 14.13
CA SER A 162 -10.38 10.60 13.36
C SER A 162 -10.74 11.35 12.08
N LYS A 163 -9.96 12.38 11.76
CA LYS A 163 -10.14 13.24 10.58
C LYS A 163 -8.86 13.31 9.78
N PHE A 164 -9.01 13.28 8.46
CA PHE A 164 -7.93 13.47 7.51
C PHE A 164 -8.35 14.47 6.45
N GLU A 165 -7.52 15.49 6.25
CA GLU A 165 -7.61 16.41 5.12
C GLU A 165 -6.41 16.17 4.21
N ARG A 166 -6.62 16.33 2.90
CA ARG A 166 -5.56 16.35 1.89
C ARG A 166 -5.79 17.59 1.04
N ASN A 167 -4.70 18.29 0.71
CA ASN A 167 -4.66 19.53 -0.10
C ASN A 167 -4.69 20.85 0.68
N GLY A 168 -4.48 20.85 2.01
CA GLY A 168 -4.25 22.09 2.77
C GLY A 168 -5.42 23.07 2.74
N ASN A 169 -6.57 22.65 2.20
CA ASN A 169 -7.79 23.43 2.12
C ASN A 169 -8.65 23.08 3.33
N ALA A 170 -8.78 24.02 4.27
CA ALA A 170 -9.65 23.88 5.44
C ALA A 170 -11.13 23.63 5.07
N ASN A 171 -11.53 23.98 3.84
CA ASN A 171 -12.86 23.78 3.28
C ASN A 171 -12.93 22.60 2.29
N GLY A 172 -11.85 21.82 2.14
CA GLY A 172 -11.85 20.60 1.32
C GLY A 172 -12.65 19.47 1.98
N PRO A 173 -12.97 18.39 1.24
CA PRO A 173 -13.68 17.26 1.81
C PRO A 173 -12.82 16.58 2.88
N VAL A 174 -13.14 16.80 4.14
CA VAL A 174 -12.54 16.12 5.29
C VAL A 174 -13.07 14.70 5.32
N LYS A 175 -12.17 13.71 5.28
CA LYS A 175 -12.52 12.31 5.52
C LYS A 175 -12.58 12.09 7.01
N THR A 176 -13.68 11.52 7.49
CA THR A 176 -13.90 11.26 8.91
C THR A 176 -14.18 9.80 9.15
N SER A 177 -13.78 9.32 10.33
CA SER A 177 -14.05 7.98 10.81
C SER A 177 -14.28 8.04 12.31
N SER A 178 -15.52 7.81 12.74
CA SER A 178 -15.92 7.77 14.15
C SER A 178 -15.89 6.34 14.73
N THR A 179 -15.91 5.33 13.85
CA THR A 179 -15.94 3.92 14.24
C THR A 179 -14.63 3.26 13.85
N PRO A 180 -13.80 2.85 14.82
CA PRO A 180 -12.60 2.09 14.51
C PRO A 180 -12.98 0.71 13.96
N ILE A 181 -12.17 0.21 13.04
CA ILE A 181 -12.31 -1.12 12.44
C ILE A 181 -11.19 -2.04 12.93
N SER A 182 -11.44 -3.35 12.88
CA SER A 182 -10.42 -4.36 13.20
C SER A 182 -9.33 -4.41 12.12
N ALA A 183 -8.16 -4.97 12.46
CA ALA A 183 -7.12 -5.24 11.48
C ALA A 183 -7.61 -6.15 10.33
N GLN A 184 -8.46 -7.13 10.63
CA GLN A 184 -9.09 -7.99 9.63
C GLN A 184 -9.96 -7.15 8.68
N ALA A 185 -10.88 -6.35 9.21
CA ALA A 185 -11.77 -5.52 8.40
C ALA A 185 -10.97 -4.53 7.53
N ALA A 186 -9.93 -3.91 8.09
CA ALA A 186 -9.04 -3.02 7.36
C ALA A 186 -8.36 -3.73 6.18
N MET A 187 -7.83 -4.94 6.39
CA MET A 187 -7.19 -5.74 5.34
C MET A 187 -8.18 -6.20 4.27
N VAL A 188 -9.38 -6.64 4.66
CA VAL A 188 -10.45 -7.03 3.72
C VAL A 188 -10.85 -5.86 2.82
N GLN A 189 -11.04 -4.65 3.38
CA GLN A 189 -11.34 -3.47 2.57
C GLN A 189 -10.17 -3.08 1.67
N CYS A 190 -8.92 -3.20 2.15
CA CYS A 190 -7.74 -2.95 1.32
C CYS A 190 -7.65 -3.93 0.14
N LEU A 191 -8.00 -5.19 0.38
CA LEU A 191 -8.10 -6.22 -0.65
C LEU A 191 -9.23 -5.93 -1.64
N ALA A 192 -10.38 -5.44 -1.19
CA ALA A 192 -11.47 -5.00 -2.07
C ALA A 192 -11.00 -3.91 -3.04
N GLU A 193 -10.29 -2.90 -2.52
CA GLU A 193 -9.74 -1.82 -3.36
C GLU A 193 -8.68 -2.32 -4.36
N VAL A 194 -7.88 -3.32 -3.99
CA VAL A 194 -6.95 -3.97 -4.92
C VAL A 194 -7.72 -4.78 -5.95
N ALA A 195 -8.74 -5.53 -5.55
CA ALA A 195 -9.57 -6.33 -6.44
C ALA A 195 -10.25 -5.45 -7.49
N GLU A 196 -10.77 -4.29 -7.06
CA GLU A 196 -11.38 -3.28 -7.91
C GLU A 196 -10.39 -2.72 -8.95
N SER A 197 -9.17 -2.40 -8.52
CA SER A 197 -8.18 -1.77 -9.40
C SER A 197 -7.30 -2.77 -10.15
N ALA A 198 -7.36 -4.07 -9.83
CA ALA A 198 -6.44 -5.10 -10.34
C ALA A 198 -6.42 -5.18 -11.87
N PHE A 199 -7.56 -4.90 -12.50
CA PHE A 199 -7.68 -4.85 -13.96
C PHE A 199 -6.84 -3.71 -14.56
N ASP A 200 -6.93 -2.51 -13.99
CA ASP A 200 -6.32 -1.30 -14.55
C ASP A 200 -4.87 -1.11 -14.09
N SER A 201 -4.64 -1.18 -12.78
CA SER A 201 -3.36 -0.85 -12.18
C SER A 201 -3.17 -1.40 -10.77
N VAL A 202 -2.00 -1.99 -10.54
CA VAL A 202 -1.50 -2.39 -9.22
C VAL A 202 -0.17 -1.66 -8.97
N PRO A 203 -0.20 -0.52 -8.24
CA PRO A 203 1.01 0.24 -7.93
C PRO A 203 1.86 -0.42 -6.83
N THR A 204 3.18 -0.37 -7.01
CA THR A 204 4.22 -0.85 -6.09
C THR A 204 5.22 0.27 -5.86
N LEU A 205 5.22 0.84 -4.65
CA LEU A 205 5.96 2.07 -4.31
C LEU A 205 7.28 1.74 -3.61
N PHE A 206 8.41 2.10 -4.21
CA PHE A 206 9.73 1.96 -3.60
C PHE A 206 9.99 3.09 -2.61
N ARG A 207 10.46 2.72 -1.42
CA ARG A 207 10.57 3.60 -0.26
C ARG A 207 11.82 3.29 0.53
N THR A 208 12.43 4.32 1.10
CA THR A 208 13.55 4.17 2.03
C THR A 208 13.50 5.25 3.11
N MET A 209 14.43 5.17 4.06
CA MET A 209 14.66 6.20 5.06
C MET A 209 15.84 7.07 4.63
N ASP A 210 15.74 8.39 4.82
CA ASP A 210 16.90 9.25 4.69
C ASP A 210 17.74 9.31 5.98
N ALA A 211 18.86 10.05 5.94
CA ALA A 211 19.78 10.20 7.07
C ALA A 211 19.12 10.83 8.32
N ASN A 212 17.97 11.49 8.17
CA ASN A 212 17.21 12.08 9.26
C ASN A 212 16.02 11.20 9.69
N HIS A 213 15.99 9.93 9.25
CA HIS A 213 14.88 9.01 9.50
C HIS A 213 13.54 9.53 8.97
N VAL A 214 13.53 10.30 7.89
CA VAL A 214 12.31 10.70 7.18
C VAL A 214 12.09 9.75 6.01
N GLY A 215 10.85 9.27 5.87
CA GLY A 215 10.47 8.39 4.77
C GLY A 215 10.56 9.11 3.41
N LYS A 216 11.24 8.49 2.45
CA LYS A 216 11.36 8.97 1.05
C LYS A 216 10.78 7.98 0.07
N PHE A 217 10.13 8.51 -0.98
CA PHE A 217 9.66 7.76 -2.13
C PHE A 217 10.70 7.82 -3.24
N HIS A 218 11.17 6.66 -3.72
CA HIS A 218 12.23 6.56 -4.72
C HIS A 218 11.72 6.28 -6.12
N GLY A 219 10.61 5.58 -6.24
CA GLY A 219 10.11 5.14 -7.53
C GLY A 219 8.82 4.34 -7.41
N LEU A 220 8.21 4.09 -8.55
CA LEU A 220 6.96 3.36 -8.65
C LEU A 220 6.99 2.43 -9.86
N ILE A 221 6.66 1.17 -9.62
CA ILE A 221 6.27 0.22 -10.66
C ILE A 221 4.75 0.08 -10.61
N VAL A 222 4.08 0.24 -11.74
CA VAL A 222 2.65 -0.02 -11.88
C VAL A 222 2.47 -1.19 -12.84
N TRP A 223 1.98 -2.30 -12.31
CA TRP A 223 1.53 -3.39 -13.17
C TRP A 223 0.15 -3.04 -13.72
N ALA A 224 -0.01 -3.02 -15.04
CA ALA A 224 -1.24 -2.63 -15.73
C ALA A 224 -1.73 -3.77 -16.64
N PRO A 225 -2.45 -4.77 -16.08
CA PRO A 225 -2.83 -5.98 -16.80
C PRO A 225 -3.66 -5.72 -18.04
N ALA A 226 -4.70 -4.87 -17.97
CA ALA A 226 -5.52 -4.53 -19.13
C ALA A 226 -4.70 -3.96 -20.30
N ALA A 227 -3.63 -3.22 -19.99
CA ALA A 227 -2.73 -2.65 -20.99
C ALA A 227 -1.61 -3.61 -21.43
N HIS A 228 -1.50 -4.79 -20.80
CA HIS A 228 -0.40 -5.73 -20.98
C HIS A 228 0.95 -5.04 -20.82
N ALA A 229 1.05 -4.20 -19.79
CA ALA A 229 2.20 -3.34 -19.59
C ALA A 229 2.62 -3.22 -18.13
N ILE A 230 3.91 -2.97 -17.94
CA ILE A 230 4.49 -2.43 -16.72
C ILE A 230 4.84 -0.96 -17.00
N LYS A 231 4.38 -0.06 -16.13
CA LYS A 231 4.70 1.37 -16.20
C LYS A 231 5.65 1.73 -15.07
N LEU A 232 6.69 2.48 -15.39
CA LEU A 232 7.78 2.83 -14.49
C LEU A 232 7.81 4.35 -14.32
N ALA A 233 7.71 4.83 -13.08
CA ALA A 233 7.81 6.25 -12.75
C ALA A 233 8.90 6.49 -11.71
N ARG A 234 9.82 7.42 -12.00
CA ARG A 234 11.04 7.64 -11.20
C ARG A 234 10.79 8.27 -9.82
N ASN A 235 9.58 8.74 -9.55
CA ASN A 235 9.15 9.30 -8.25
C ASN A 235 7.63 9.50 -8.26
N SER A 236 7.08 10.02 -7.15
CA SER A 236 5.63 10.29 -7.04
C SER A 236 5.13 11.41 -7.96
N ASP A 237 6.00 12.30 -8.40
CA ASP A 237 5.62 13.47 -9.19
C ASP A 237 5.50 13.08 -10.66
N ASP A 238 6.43 12.24 -11.16
CA ASP A 238 6.30 11.56 -12.44
C ASP A 238 5.00 10.75 -12.52
N TYR A 239 4.67 10.01 -11.45
CA TYR A 239 3.40 9.29 -11.38
C TYR A 239 2.18 10.22 -11.49
N ARG A 240 2.15 11.30 -10.70
CA ARG A 240 1.06 12.28 -10.70
C ARG A 240 0.93 13.01 -12.05
N ALA A 241 2.06 13.32 -12.68
CA ALA A 241 2.14 13.91 -14.01
C ALA A 241 1.93 12.90 -15.16
N LYS A 242 1.67 11.63 -14.84
CA LYS A 242 1.53 10.51 -15.80
C LYS A 242 2.73 10.32 -16.73
N ARG A 243 3.94 10.62 -16.26
CA ARG A 243 5.20 10.41 -16.98
C ARG A 243 5.74 9.02 -16.68
N PHE A 244 5.63 8.10 -17.65
CA PHE A 244 6.02 6.70 -17.49
C PHE A 244 6.95 6.24 -18.61
N ALA A 245 8.00 5.50 -18.25
CA ALA A 245 8.56 4.51 -19.17
C ALA A 245 7.64 3.28 -19.17
N THR A 246 7.29 2.77 -20.34
CA THR A 246 6.32 1.67 -20.47
C THR A 246 6.98 0.47 -21.11
N ILE A 247 6.96 -0.66 -20.41
CA ILE A 247 7.32 -1.97 -20.94
C ILE A 247 6.02 -2.68 -21.30
N GLN A 248 5.79 -2.95 -22.58
CA GLN A 248 4.55 -3.58 -23.06
C GLN A 248 4.87 -4.94 -23.68
N TRP A 249 4.16 -5.99 -23.27
CA TRP A 249 4.40 -7.36 -23.75
C TRP A 249 3.33 -7.87 -24.73
N ALA A 250 2.19 -7.18 -24.84
CA ALA A 250 1.17 -7.49 -25.86
C ALA A 250 0.27 -6.29 -26.15
N LYS A 251 -0.47 -6.35 -27.28
CA LYS A 251 -1.55 -5.42 -27.63
C LYS A 251 -2.81 -6.20 -28.04
N TYR A 252 -3.97 -5.62 -27.80
CA TYR A 252 -5.24 -6.14 -28.33
C TYR A 252 -5.49 -5.61 -29.74
N LYS A 253 -6.14 -6.42 -30.59
CA LYS A 253 -6.72 -5.94 -31.85
C LYS A 253 -7.77 -4.89 -31.53
N LYS A 254 -7.87 -3.87 -32.38
CA LYS A 254 -8.94 -2.89 -32.29
C LYS A 254 -10.09 -3.28 -33.21
N ASN A 255 -11.33 -3.11 -32.76
CA ASN A 255 -12.50 -3.24 -33.62
C ASN A 255 -12.60 -2.05 -34.57
N LYS A 256 -13.59 -2.05 -35.48
CA LYS A 256 -13.82 -0.95 -36.45
C LYS A 256 -14.11 0.41 -35.79
N LYS A 257 -14.44 0.44 -34.50
CA LYS A 257 -14.67 1.66 -33.70
C LYS A 257 -13.41 2.13 -32.95
N GLY A 258 -12.29 1.43 -33.08
CA GLY A 258 -11.04 1.72 -32.39
C GLY A 258 -10.95 1.19 -30.96
N GLU A 259 -11.92 0.41 -30.51
CA GLU A 259 -11.96 -0.18 -29.16
C GLU A 259 -11.18 -1.50 -29.13
N ASN A 260 -10.51 -1.81 -28.03
CA ASN A 260 -9.80 -3.07 -27.87
C ASN A 260 -10.79 -4.25 -27.88
N THR A 261 -10.50 -5.26 -28.68
CA THR A 261 -11.18 -6.57 -28.68
C THR A 261 -10.58 -7.47 -27.60
N SER A 262 -11.18 -8.65 -27.38
CA SER A 262 -10.59 -9.71 -26.54
C SER A 262 -9.49 -10.51 -27.25
N GLU A 263 -9.22 -10.24 -28.52
CA GLU A 263 -8.17 -10.91 -29.29
C GLU A 263 -6.86 -10.15 -29.21
N LEU A 264 -5.78 -10.85 -28.84
CA LEU A 264 -4.43 -10.31 -28.93
C LEU A 264 -4.02 -10.15 -30.40
N LEU A 265 -3.20 -9.13 -30.67
CA LEU A 265 -2.55 -8.95 -31.95
C LEU A 265 -1.46 -10.05 -32.06
N SER A 266 -1.71 -11.08 -32.87
CA SER A 266 -0.84 -12.25 -33.02
C SER A 266 0.58 -11.90 -33.49
N GLU A 267 0.73 -10.78 -34.20
CA GLU A 267 2.02 -10.27 -34.71
C GLU A 267 2.86 -9.54 -33.65
N MET A 268 2.35 -9.38 -32.42
CA MET A 268 3.03 -8.65 -31.33
C MET A 268 3.21 -9.49 -30.06
N MET A 269 3.16 -10.83 -30.16
CA MET A 269 3.71 -11.66 -29.10
C MET A 269 5.24 -11.50 -29.13
N GLY A 270 5.79 -10.83 -28.10
CA GLY A 270 7.21 -10.57 -28.00
C GLY A 270 8.03 -11.86 -28.09
N THR A 271 9.20 -11.76 -28.70
CA THR A 271 10.21 -12.83 -28.76
C THR A 271 10.85 -13.03 -27.39
N ASP A 272 11.61 -14.13 -27.22
CA ASP A 272 12.43 -14.34 -26.02
C ASP A 272 13.45 -13.21 -25.81
N GLU A 273 13.95 -12.58 -26.88
CA GLU A 273 14.86 -11.43 -26.78
C GLU A 273 14.13 -10.17 -26.33
N ASP A 274 12.86 -9.97 -26.73
CA ASP A 274 12.02 -8.89 -26.20
C ASP A 274 11.79 -9.08 -24.69
N LEU A 275 11.51 -10.31 -24.24
CA LEU A 275 11.38 -10.63 -22.82
C LEU A 275 12.68 -10.32 -22.07
N LYS A 276 13.83 -10.74 -22.60
CA LYS A 276 15.14 -10.46 -22.02
C LYS A 276 15.40 -8.95 -21.92
N THR A 277 15.09 -8.19 -22.97
CA THR A 277 15.20 -6.72 -22.99
C THR A 277 14.29 -6.07 -21.95
N CYS A 278 13.06 -6.56 -21.81
CA CYS A 278 12.10 -6.10 -20.80
C CYS A 278 12.63 -6.36 -19.38
N LEU A 279 13.15 -7.56 -19.11
CA LEU A 279 13.72 -7.93 -17.82
C LEU A 279 14.95 -7.08 -17.48
N GLN A 280 15.86 -6.88 -18.44
CA GLN A 280 17.02 -6.01 -18.27
C GLN A 280 16.61 -4.56 -17.98
N THR A 281 15.62 -4.03 -18.72
CA THR A 281 15.09 -2.67 -18.50
C THR A 281 14.51 -2.54 -17.09
N LEU A 282 13.74 -3.52 -16.64
CA LEU A 282 13.16 -3.53 -15.30
C LEU A 282 14.25 -3.60 -14.22
N GLN A 283 15.24 -4.49 -14.39
CA GLN A 283 16.37 -4.63 -13.47
C GLN A 283 17.18 -3.34 -13.36
N GLN A 284 17.52 -2.72 -14.49
CA GLN A 284 18.21 -1.43 -14.51
C GLN A 284 17.36 -0.34 -13.86
N TRP A 285 16.06 -0.31 -14.10
CA TRP A 285 15.19 0.65 -13.45
C TRP A 285 15.18 0.46 -11.92
N VAL A 286 15.05 -0.78 -11.44
CA VAL A 286 15.09 -1.08 -9.99
C VAL A 286 16.45 -0.72 -9.38
N LEU A 287 17.55 -0.95 -10.09
CA LEU A 287 18.89 -0.57 -9.64
C LEU A 287 19.03 0.95 -9.41
N HIS A 288 18.47 1.76 -10.33
CA HIS A 288 18.61 3.21 -10.27
C HIS A 288 17.54 3.90 -9.41
N TYR A 289 16.32 3.37 -9.38
CA TYR A 289 15.13 4.02 -8.81
C TYR A 289 14.42 3.20 -7.72
N GLY A 290 14.91 2.00 -7.40
CA GLY A 290 14.42 1.21 -6.27
C GLY A 290 14.89 1.73 -4.91
N GLY A 291 15.76 2.73 -4.89
CA GLY A 291 16.40 3.27 -3.68
C GLY A 291 17.66 2.49 -3.27
N PRO A 292 18.35 2.87 -2.18
CA PRO A 292 19.58 2.22 -1.70
C PRO A 292 19.47 0.71 -1.46
N ASN A 293 18.26 0.22 -1.16
CA ASN A 293 18.01 -1.21 -1.00
C ASN A 293 17.31 -1.83 -2.23
N GLY A 294 17.16 -1.11 -3.34
CA GLY A 294 16.27 -1.44 -4.46
C GLY A 294 16.41 -2.88 -4.96
N PRO A 295 17.60 -3.32 -5.40
CA PRO A 295 17.81 -4.70 -5.86
C PRO A 295 17.59 -5.77 -4.78
N ALA A 296 17.90 -5.48 -3.50
CA ALA A 296 17.71 -6.41 -2.38
C ALA A 296 16.26 -6.40 -1.84
N GLN A 297 15.53 -5.33 -2.09
CA GLN A 297 14.11 -5.23 -1.83
C GLN A 297 13.34 -6.05 -2.86
N TRP A 298 13.70 -5.99 -4.16
CA TRP A 298 13.04 -6.69 -5.28
C TRP A 298 13.16 -8.21 -5.27
#